data_AF-A0A135STA3-F1
#
_entry.id   AF-A0A135STA3-F1
#
_cell.length_a   1.000
_cell.length_b   1.000
_cell.length_c   1.000
_cell.angle_alpha   90.00
_cell.angle_beta   90.00
_cell.angle_gamma   90.00
#
_symmetry.space_group_name_H-M   'P 1'
#
loop_
_entity.id
_entity.type
_entity.pdbx_description
1 polymer ?
#
loop_
_entity_poly.entity_id
_entity_poly.type
_entity_poly.pdbx_seq_one_letter_code
_entity_poly.pdbx_strand_id
1 'polypeptide(L)'
;MLASFEEMRIFCMIATEKSSWVVEEGDRIASALGPNDKGCILRNHGILTVGQTLFEAAFLFKSMERTRQAQLLEEAASHSNSGPRKVLISDDEANFNFDVESDPEICHCEFQVCYDFEEELSGGGFKA
;
A
#
# COMPACT_ATOMS: atom_id res chain seq x y z
N MET A 1 21.87 1.16 -2.78
CA MET A 1 22.23 1.50 -1.40
C MET A 1 21.04 1.09 -0.56
N LEU A 2 21.20 0.01 0.22
CA LEU A 2 20.10 -0.67 0.91
C LEU A 2 19.54 0.28 1.99
N ALA A 3 18.26 0.61 1.92
CA ALA A 3 17.56 1.16 3.07
C ALA A 3 17.67 0.12 4.19
N SER A 4 18.37 0.48 5.26
CA SER A 4 18.62 -0.37 6.41
C SER A 4 17.30 -0.74 7.07
N PHE A 5 17.19 -2.01 7.47
CA PHE A 5 16.10 -2.68 8.22
C PHE A 5 15.60 -1.96 9.49
N GLU A 6 16.11 -0.78 9.84
CA GLU A 6 15.80 -0.06 11.08
C GLU A 6 14.56 0.85 11.00
N GLU A 7 14.08 1.23 9.82
CA GLU A 7 13.00 2.23 9.67
C GLU A 7 11.59 1.64 9.50
N MET A 8 11.42 0.32 9.46
CA MET A 8 10.10 -0.36 9.40
C MET A 8 9.32 -0.38 10.73
N ARG A 9 9.57 0.57 11.65
CA ARG A 9 8.92 0.65 12.97
C ARG A 9 7.65 1.49 13.03
N ILE A 10 7.19 2.06 11.91
CA ILE A 10 6.19 3.15 11.89
C ILE A 10 4.76 2.65 11.59
N PHE A 11 4.23 1.70 12.37
CA PHE A 11 2.76 1.53 12.42
C PHE A 11 2.18 1.08 13.77
N CYS A 12 3.00 0.88 14.80
CA CYS A 12 2.53 0.51 16.15
C CYS A 12 2.95 1.54 17.23
N MET A 13 2.88 2.84 16.92
CA MET A 13 3.37 3.90 17.81
C MET A 13 2.26 4.65 18.59
N ILE A 14 1.16 3.97 18.93
CA ILE A 14 0.22 4.42 19.98
C ILE A 14 0.42 3.63 21.30
N ALA A 15 1.16 2.52 21.28
CA ALA A 15 1.48 1.76 22.49
C ALA A 15 2.95 1.95 22.86
N THR A 16 3.17 2.72 23.93
CA THR A 16 4.39 2.83 24.75
C THR A 16 5.53 1.88 24.40
N GLU A 17 6.70 2.45 24.10
CA GLU A 17 7.98 1.76 23.91
C GLU A 17 8.19 0.64 24.96
N LYS A 18 8.48 -0.59 24.47
CA LYS A 18 8.98 -1.76 25.23
C LYS A 18 7.98 -2.79 25.80
N SER A 19 6.82 -3.02 25.19
CA SER A 19 6.11 -4.29 25.43
C SER A 19 6.59 -5.37 24.47
N SER A 20 6.90 -6.58 24.96
CA SER A 20 7.40 -7.70 24.14
C SER A 20 6.42 -8.07 23.02
N TRP A 21 5.14 -7.85 23.25
CA TRP A 21 4.06 -8.16 22.32
C TRP A 21 4.08 -7.29 21.06
N VAL A 22 4.38 -5.99 21.19
CA VAL A 22 4.47 -5.06 20.05
C VAL A 22 5.65 -5.42 19.13
N VAL A 23 6.75 -5.88 19.72
CA VAL A 23 7.92 -6.34 18.94
C VAL A 23 7.60 -7.63 18.20
N GLU A 24 7.00 -8.61 18.88
CA GLU A 24 6.58 -9.87 18.25
C GLU A 24 5.58 -9.67 17.10
N GLU A 25 4.62 -8.74 17.26
CA GLU A 25 3.63 -8.45 16.22
C GLU A 25 4.27 -7.75 15.01
N GLY A 26 5.19 -6.80 15.24
CA GLY A 26 5.97 -6.18 14.17
C GLY A 26 6.76 -7.20 13.36
N ASP A 27 7.42 -8.16 14.04
CA ASP A 27 8.17 -9.23 13.38
C ASP A 27 7.27 -10.15 12.55
N ARG A 28 6.05 -10.44 13.02
CA ARG A 28 5.06 -11.22 12.25
C ARG A 28 4.58 -10.47 11.01
N ILE A 29 4.31 -9.17 11.13
CA ILE A 29 3.89 -8.34 10.00
C ILE A 29 5.01 -8.27 8.96
N ALA A 30 6.24 -8.02 9.40
CA ALA A 30 7.40 -7.99 8.51
C ALA A 30 7.63 -9.35 7.83
N SER A 31 7.49 -10.45 8.58
CA SER A 31 7.60 -11.81 8.02
C SER A 31 6.49 -12.12 7.01
N ALA A 32 5.27 -11.63 7.25
CA ALA A 32 4.14 -11.82 6.36
C ALA A 32 4.20 -10.93 5.12
N LEU A 33 4.81 -9.75 5.22
CA LEU A 33 5.10 -8.87 4.09
C LEU A 33 6.21 -9.45 3.21
N GLY A 34 7.20 -10.12 3.79
CA GLY A 34 8.28 -10.72 3.02
C GLY A 34 9.30 -9.70 2.49
N PRO A 35 10.33 -10.18 1.77
CA PRO A 35 11.49 -9.36 1.41
C PRO A 35 11.27 -8.44 0.19
N ASN A 36 10.30 -8.75 -0.66
CA ASN A 36 10.12 -8.10 -1.97
C ASN A 36 8.75 -7.45 -2.14
N ASP A 37 7.75 -7.78 -1.31
CA ASP A 37 6.41 -7.25 -1.47
C ASP A 37 6.31 -5.84 -0.88
N LYS A 38 5.48 -5.01 -1.52
CA LYS A 38 5.33 -3.59 -1.17
C LYS A 38 4.05 -3.29 -0.39
N GLY A 39 3.25 -4.31 -0.07
CA GLY A 39 2.07 -4.13 0.77
C GLY A 39 1.46 -5.44 1.24
N CYS A 40 0.76 -5.38 2.36
CA CYS A 40 0.10 -6.53 2.96
C CYS A 40 -1.32 -6.18 3.46
N ILE A 41 -2.13 -7.24 3.64
CA ILE A 41 -3.49 -7.15 4.17
C ILE A 41 -3.47 -7.57 5.63
N LEU A 42 -3.69 -6.62 6.54
CA LEU A 42 -3.86 -6.90 7.95
C LEU A 42 -5.32 -7.27 8.21
N ARG A 43 -5.57 -8.56 8.42
CA ARG A 43 -6.93 -9.09 8.63
C ARG A 43 -7.61 -8.31 9.75
N ASN A 44 -8.82 -7.80 9.48
CA ASN A 44 -9.63 -7.02 10.42
C ASN A 44 -9.03 -5.67 10.86
N HIS A 45 -7.93 -5.21 10.25
CA HIS A 45 -7.29 -3.94 10.59
C HIS A 45 -7.22 -2.98 9.39
N GLY A 46 -6.77 -3.48 8.23
CA GLY A 46 -6.65 -2.66 7.03
C GLY A 46 -5.47 -3.06 6.15
N ILE A 47 -4.86 -2.07 5.54
CA ILE A 47 -3.77 -2.25 4.57
C ILE A 47 -2.52 -1.55 5.09
N LEU A 48 -1.37 -2.12 4.77
CA LEU A 48 -0.07 -1.52 5.05
C LEU A 48 0.74 -1.58 3.76
N THR A 49 1.36 -0.47 3.40
CA THR A 49 2.23 -0.36 2.22
C THR A 49 3.58 0.23 2.61
N VAL A 50 4.62 -0.19 1.90
CA VAL A 50 5.99 0.25 2.11
C VAL A 50 6.61 0.67 0.78
N GLY A 51 7.58 1.55 0.85
CA GLY A 51 8.33 2.04 -0.30
C GLY A 51 9.71 2.50 0.15
N GLN A 52 10.60 2.69 -0.81
CA GLN A 52 11.90 3.34 -0.61
C GLN A 52 11.74 4.82 -0.29
N THR A 53 10.62 5.43 -0.68
CA THR A 53 10.26 6.81 -0.37
C THR A 53 8.86 6.91 0.22
N LEU A 54 8.58 8.02 0.91
CA LEU A 54 7.25 8.32 1.44
C LEU A 54 6.18 8.36 0.33
N PHE A 55 6.51 8.99 -0.80
CA PHE A 55 5.56 9.20 -1.89
C PHE A 55 5.24 7.88 -2.60
N GLU A 56 6.24 7.00 -2.75
CA GLU A 56 6.01 5.63 -3.22
C GLU A 56 5.04 4.89 -2.29
N ALA A 57 5.31 4.87 -0.98
CA ALA A 57 4.46 4.19 -0.01
C ALA A 57 3.02 4.75 -0.01
N ALA A 58 2.87 6.06 -0.15
CA ALA A 58 1.58 6.75 -0.19
C ALA A 58 0.80 6.47 -1.50
N PHE A 59 1.48 6.44 -2.64
CA PHE A 59 0.88 6.04 -3.92
C PHE A 59 0.36 4.60 -3.84
N LEU A 60 1.20 3.67 -3.38
CA LEU A 60 0.83 2.26 -3.26
C LEU A 60 -0.34 2.08 -2.30
N PHE A 61 -0.39 2.84 -1.19
CA PHE A 61 -1.54 2.84 -0.27
C PHE A 61 -2.83 3.20 -1.01
N LYS A 62 -2.82 4.34 -1.73
CA LYS A 62 -3.96 4.81 -2.52
C LYS A 62 -4.36 3.81 -3.61
N SER A 63 -3.40 3.29 -4.35
CA SER A 63 -3.62 2.32 -5.44
C SER A 63 -4.25 1.01 -4.93
N MET A 64 -3.72 0.48 -3.82
CA MET A 64 -4.19 -0.74 -3.19
C MET A 64 -5.60 -0.57 -2.60
N GLU A 65 -5.93 0.59 -2.02
CA GLU A 65 -7.28 0.91 -1.54
C GLU A 65 -8.28 0.95 -2.69
N ARG A 66 -7.94 1.65 -3.79
CA ARG A 66 -8.80 1.75 -4.97
C ARG A 66 -9.05 0.41 -5.65
N THR A 67 -8.01 -0.42 -5.75
CA THR A 67 -8.11 -1.76 -6.35
C THR A 67 -8.97 -2.69 -5.49
N ARG A 68 -8.87 -2.62 -4.17
CA ARG A 68 -9.78 -3.35 -3.27
C ARG A 68 -11.22 -2.93 -3.43
N GLN A 69 -11.47 -1.61 -3.49
CA GLN A 69 -12.81 -1.10 -3.74
C GLN A 69 -13.38 -1.67 -5.05
N ALA A 70 -12.58 -1.66 -6.12
CA ALA A 70 -12.97 -2.25 -7.40
C ALA A 70 -13.25 -3.76 -7.28
N GLN A 71 -12.37 -4.51 -6.61
CA GLN A 71 -12.54 -5.94 -6.40
C GLN A 71 -13.84 -6.26 -5.64
N LEU A 72 -14.16 -5.53 -4.57
CA LEU A 72 -15.39 -5.74 -3.80
C LEU A 72 -16.64 -5.42 -4.63
N LEU A 73 -16.60 -4.35 -5.44
CA LEU A 73 -17.70 -4.00 -6.33
C LEU A 73 -17.91 -5.06 -7.43
N GLU A 74 -16.82 -5.58 -7.97
CA GLU A 74 -16.85 -6.64 -8.97
C GLU A 74 -17.37 -7.96 -8.36
N GLU A 75 -16.90 -8.34 -7.17
CA GLU A 75 -17.40 -9.48 -6.42
C GLU A 75 -18.91 -9.39 -6.14
N ALA A 76 -19.40 -8.20 -5.80
CA ALA A 76 -20.83 -7.96 -5.60
C ALA A 76 -21.63 -8.08 -6.91
N ALA A 77 -21.10 -7.56 -8.03
CA ALA A 77 -21.77 -7.60 -9.33
C ALA A 77 -21.81 -9.02 -9.93
N SER A 78 -20.75 -9.79 -9.73
CA SER A 78 -20.55 -11.13 -10.28
C SER A 78 -21.04 -12.26 -9.38
N HIS A 79 -21.65 -11.94 -8.23
CA HIS A 79 -22.14 -12.94 -7.27
C HIS A 79 -23.27 -13.83 -7.82
N SER A 80 -24.06 -13.33 -8.79
CA SER A 80 -25.13 -14.10 -9.42
C SER A 80 -24.61 -14.87 -10.64
N ASN A 81 -25.18 -16.05 -10.90
CA ASN A 81 -24.98 -16.80 -12.16
C ASN A 81 -25.39 -16.01 -13.42
N SER A 82 -26.15 -14.93 -13.25
CA SER A 82 -26.52 -13.99 -14.32
C SER A 82 -25.60 -12.76 -14.42
N GLY A 83 -24.62 -12.64 -13.53
CA GLY A 83 -23.69 -11.52 -13.46
C GLY A 83 -22.57 -11.60 -14.51
N PRO A 84 -21.81 -10.51 -14.71
CA PRO A 84 -20.66 -10.53 -15.60
C PRO A 84 -19.60 -11.50 -15.09
N ARG A 85 -18.89 -12.15 -16.01
CA ARG A 85 -17.79 -13.06 -15.65
C ARG A 85 -16.55 -12.25 -15.24
N LYS A 86 -15.97 -12.59 -14.09
CA LYS A 86 -14.62 -12.18 -13.67
C LYS A 86 -13.60 -12.46 -14.77
N VAL A 87 -12.89 -11.43 -15.21
CA VAL A 87 -11.73 -11.57 -16.10
C VAL A 87 -10.49 -11.21 -15.29
N LEU A 88 -9.64 -12.20 -15.06
CA LEU A 88 -8.37 -11.99 -14.37
C LEU A 88 -7.30 -11.58 -15.38
N ILE A 89 -6.47 -10.62 -15.01
CA ILE A 89 -5.26 -10.26 -15.75
C ILE A 89 -4.28 -11.42 -15.63
N SER A 90 -3.58 -11.75 -16.72
CA SER A 90 -2.59 -12.84 -16.68
C SER A 90 -1.38 -12.46 -15.83
N ASP A 91 -0.70 -13.45 -15.24
CA ASP A 91 0.49 -13.21 -14.40
C ASP A 91 1.59 -12.49 -15.21
N ASP A 92 1.75 -12.81 -16.49
CA ASP A 92 2.73 -12.16 -17.37
C ASP A 92 2.43 -10.66 -17.57
N GLU A 93 1.18 -10.31 -17.84
CA GLU A 93 0.76 -8.90 -17.96
C GLU A 93 0.84 -8.17 -16.63
N ALA A 94 0.47 -8.84 -15.53
CA ALA A 94 0.54 -8.27 -14.18
C ALA A 94 2.00 -7.99 -13.78
N ASN A 95 2.92 -8.92 -14.05
CA ASN A 95 4.34 -8.75 -13.77
C ASN A 95 4.96 -7.65 -14.62
N PHE A 96 4.65 -7.60 -15.93
CA PHE A 96 5.10 -6.52 -16.80
C PHE A 96 4.63 -5.15 -16.28
N ASN A 97 3.35 -5.04 -15.91
CA ASN A 97 2.82 -3.80 -15.37
C ASN A 97 3.47 -3.45 -14.02
N PHE A 98 3.73 -4.43 -13.16
CA PHE A 98 4.42 -4.22 -11.90
C PHE A 98 5.85 -3.68 -12.10
N ASP A 99 6.60 -4.23 -13.05
CA ASP A 99 7.97 -3.79 -13.34
C ASP A 99 8.05 -2.32 -13.77
N VAL A 100 6.98 -1.81 -14.40
CA VAL A 100 6.90 -0.41 -14.86
C VAL A 100 6.28 0.49 -13.79
N GLU A 101 5.09 0.15 -13.29
CA GLU A 101 4.26 1.01 -12.45
C GLU A 101 4.69 1.00 -10.99
N SER A 102 5.44 -0.01 -10.54
CA SER A 102 5.95 -0.06 -9.17
C SER A 102 7.30 0.63 -9.01
N ASP A 103 7.87 1.22 -10.07
CA ASP A 103 9.11 1.97 -9.96
C ASP A 103 8.94 3.16 -8.99
N PRO A 104 9.89 3.39 -8.05
CA PRO A 104 9.76 4.46 -7.05
C PRO A 104 9.62 5.87 -7.64
N GLU A 105 10.25 6.17 -8.78
CA GLU A 105 10.16 7.48 -9.43
C GLU A 105 8.79 7.66 -10.10
N ILE A 106 8.25 6.60 -10.71
CA ILE A 106 6.90 6.59 -11.27
C ILE A 106 5.87 6.79 -10.17
N CYS A 107 5.96 6.01 -9.08
CA CYS A 107 5.06 6.15 -7.93
C CYS A 107 5.13 7.55 -7.32
N HIS A 108 6.32 8.16 -7.27
CA HIS A 108 6.50 9.53 -6.81
C HIS A 108 5.73 10.52 -7.70
N CYS A 109 5.93 10.44 -9.02
CA CYS A 109 5.24 11.32 -9.98
C CYS A 109 3.71 11.19 -9.89
N GLU A 110 3.22 9.96 -9.74
CA GLU A 110 1.78 9.69 -9.61
C GLU A 110 1.19 10.24 -8.31
N PHE A 111 1.94 10.18 -7.20
CA PHE A 111 1.49 10.76 -5.94
C PHE A 111 1.60 12.29 -5.91
N GLN A 112 2.58 12.86 -6.62
CA GLN A 112 2.85 14.30 -6.62
C GLN A 112 1.59 15.11 -6.94
N VAL A 113 0.76 14.64 -7.87
CA VAL A 113 -0.50 15.30 -8.24
C VAL A 113 -1.46 15.40 -7.05
N CYS A 114 -1.54 14.36 -6.20
CA CYS A 114 -2.37 14.39 -5.00
C CYS A 114 -1.79 15.29 -3.92
N TYR A 115 -0.47 15.29 -3.77
CA TYR A 115 0.22 16.17 -2.83
C TYR A 115 0.03 17.64 -3.19
N ASP A 116 0.23 18.01 -4.46
CA ASP A 116 0.07 19.37 -4.96
C ASP A 116 -1.37 19.86 -4.79
N PHE A 117 -2.34 18.97 -5.03
CA PHE A 117 -3.76 19.26 -4.81
C PHE A 117 -4.07 19.55 -3.35
N GLU A 118 -3.53 18.74 -2.43
CA GLU A 118 -3.71 18.96 -0.98
C GLU A 118 -2.99 20.22 -0.50
N GLU A 119 -1.82 20.52 -1.06
CA GLU A 119 -1.10 21.78 -0.79
C GLU A 119 -1.95 22.99 -1.15
N GLU A 120 -2.53 22.99 -2.35
CA GLU A 120 -3.38 24.09 -2.83
C GLU A 120 -4.63 24.25 -1.95
N LEU A 121 -5.32 23.14 -1.64
CA LEU A 121 -6.54 23.20 -0.83
C LEU A 121 -6.30 23.61 0.62
N SER A 122 -5.20 23.15 1.21
CA SER A 122 -4.86 23.42 2.61
C SER A 122 -4.08 24.73 2.81
N GLY A 123 -3.64 25.39 1.72
CA GLY A 123 -2.70 26.50 1.80
C GLY A 123 -1.36 26.10 2.44
N GLY A 124 -0.96 24.83 2.29
CA GLY A 124 0.25 24.28 2.90
C GLY A 124 0.17 24.01 4.41
N GLY A 125 -1.02 23.92 5.00
CA GLY A 125 -1.23 23.76 6.45
C GLY A 125 -0.58 22.52 7.09
N PHE A 126 -0.23 21.51 6.30
CA PHE A 126 0.45 20.29 6.76
C PHE A 126 1.99 20.38 6.80
N LYS A 127 2.59 21.46 6.29
CA LYS A 127 4.06 21.65 6.21
C LYS A 127 4.69 22.23 7.48
N ALA A 128 3.98 22.20 8.61
CA ALA A 128 4.34 22.87 9.87
C ALA A 128 5.59 22.29 10.55
#